data_AF-A0A538AV43-F1
#
_entry.id   AF-A0A538AV43-F1
#
_cell.length_a   1.000
_cell.length_b   1.000
_cell.length_c   1.000
_cell.angle_alpha   90.00
_cell.angle_beta   90.00
_cell.angle_gamma   90.00
#
_symmetry.space_group_name_H-M   'P 1'
#
loop_
_entity.id
_entity.type
_entity.pdbx_description
1 polymer ?
#
loop_
_entity_poly.entity_id
_entity_poly.type
_entity_poly.pdbx_seq_one_letter_code
_entity_poly.pdbx_strand_id
1 'polypeptide(L)'
;MGARVVRADVEGPVLSEDARALAEKIMAKYPTRRSALVPLLYLVQSEMGWVPRQGMREVAEILQLTTAEVEAVATFYTMLKLHPCGRYVLSICTNPSCALLG
;
A
#
# COMPACT_ATOMS: atom_id res chain seq x y z
N MET A 1 -19.29 21.46 -0.27
CA MET A 1 -19.30 20.00 -0.07
C MET A 1 -17.86 19.49 -0.16
N GLY A 2 -17.03 19.92 0.79
CA GLY A 2 -15.58 19.75 0.73
C GLY A 2 -15.18 18.39 1.27
N ALA A 3 -14.61 17.55 0.41
CA ALA A 3 -13.82 16.42 0.88
C ALA A 3 -12.71 17.01 1.76
N ARG A 4 -12.82 16.80 3.07
CA ARG A 4 -11.73 17.04 3.99
C ARG A 4 -10.62 16.10 3.54
N VAL A 5 -9.70 16.59 2.72
CA VAL A 5 -8.44 15.91 2.43
C VAL A 5 -7.84 15.69 3.80
N VAL A 6 -7.96 14.46 4.32
CA VAL A 6 -7.36 14.09 5.59
C VAL A 6 -5.86 14.18 5.32
N ARG A 7 -5.26 15.31 5.67
CA ARG A 7 -3.81 15.48 5.73
C ARG A 7 -3.32 14.52 6.80
N ALA A 8 -3.03 13.30 6.39
CA ALA A 8 -2.40 12.27 7.21
C ALA A 8 -1.03 11.94 6.61
N ASP A 9 -0.30 12.97 6.13
CA ASP A 9 1.09 12.78 5.77
C ASP A 9 1.84 12.48 7.07
N VAL A 10 2.28 11.23 7.19
CA VAL A 10 2.97 10.72 8.37
C VAL A 10 4.42 11.23 8.31
N GLU A 11 4.85 11.89 9.38
CA GLU A 11 6.22 12.37 9.52
C GLU A 11 7.06 11.30 10.24
N GLY A 12 8.13 10.83 9.58
CA GLY A 12 9.04 9.81 10.11
C GLY A 12 9.06 8.50 9.31
N PRO A 13 9.87 7.52 9.74
CA PRO A 13 9.95 6.22 9.10
C PRO A 13 8.66 5.42 9.31
N VAL A 14 8.08 4.93 8.22
CA VAL A 14 6.86 4.13 8.17
C VAL A 14 7.17 2.65 8.38
N LEU A 15 8.29 2.15 7.84
CA LEU A 15 8.70 0.77 8.03
C LEU A 15 9.58 0.65 9.29
N SER A 16 9.14 -0.17 10.24
CA SER A 16 9.93 -0.63 11.38
C SER A 16 11.17 -1.41 10.95
N GLU A 17 12.13 -1.62 11.86
CA GLU A 17 13.34 -2.42 11.57
C GLU A 17 13.00 -3.86 11.17
N ASP A 18 12.03 -4.48 11.86
CA ASP A 18 11.53 -5.81 11.55
C ASP A 18 10.87 -5.85 10.15
N ALA A 19 10.09 -4.83 9.81
CA ALA A 19 9.49 -4.70 8.49
C ALA A 19 10.57 -4.52 7.40
N ARG A 20 11.65 -3.80 7.67
CA ARG A 20 12.78 -3.67 6.72
C ARG A 20 13.47 -5.01 6.48
N ALA A 21 13.70 -5.81 7.51
CA ALA A 21 14.23 -7.17 7.35
C ALA A 21 13.26 -8.08 6.56
N LEU A 22 11.95 -7.92 6.73
CA LEU A 22 10.96 -8.63 5.93
C LEU A 22 10.93 -8.15 4.48
N ALA A 23 11.12 -6.84 4.23
CA ALA A 23 11.19 -6.27 2.89
C ALA A 23 12.34 -6.89 2.08
N GLU A 24 13.52 -7.09 2.68
CA GLU A 24 14.65 -7.78 2.05
C GLU A 24 14.31 -9.23 1.67
N LYS A 25 13.65 -9.96 2.57
CA LYS A 25 13.17 -11.34 2.31
C LYS A 25 12.14 -11.39 1.18
N ILE A 26 11.27 -10.38 1.08
CA ILE A 26 10.29 -10.26 0.00
C ILE A 26 11.01 -9.99 -1.33
N MET A 27 11.96 -9.05 -1.35
CA MET A 27 12.73 -8.73 -2.54
C MET A 27 13.52 -9.93 -3.08
N ALA A 28 14.08 -10.75 -2.20
CA ALA A 28 14.83 -11.95 -2.57
C ALA A 28 13.99 -13.00 -3.35
N LYS A 29 12.65 -12.90 -3.32
CA LYS A 29 11.76 -13.79 -4.08
C LYS A 29 11.69 -13.44 -5.57
N TYR A 30 12.17 -12.26 -5.96
CA TYR A 30 12.01 -11.74 -7.32
C TYR A 30 13.37 -11.53 -7.99
N PRO A 31 13.51 -11.91 -9.28
CA PRO A 31 14.74 -11.64 -10.03
C PRO A 31 14.93 -10.15 -10.33
N THR A 32 13.84 -9.37 -10.33
CA THR A 32 13.83 -7.93 -10.60
C THR A 32 13.25 -7.17 -9.40
N ARG A 33 13.93 -6.09 -8.98
CA ARG A 33 13.52 -5.29 -7.82
C ARG A 33 12.11 -4.71 -7.98
N ARG A 34 11.79 -4.20 -9.18
CA ARG A 34 10.47 -3.60 -9.49
C ARG A 34 9.30 -4.56 -9.24
N SER A 35 9.50 -5.87 -9.36
CA SER A 35 8.43 -6.87 -9.14
C SER A 35 8.03 -6.99 -7.66
N ALA A 36 8.86 -6.55 -6.72
CA ALA A 36 8.54 -6.53 -5.30
C ALA A 36 7.65 -5.34 -4.87
N LEU A 37 7.29 -4.43 -5.79
CA LEU A 37 6.61 -3.17 -5.47
C LEU A 37 5.26 -3.35 -4.78
N VAL A 38 4.35 -4.16 -5.33
CA VAL A 38 3.03 -4.38 -4.73
C VAL A 38 3.15 -5.09 -3.36
N PRO A 39 3.95 -6.16 -3.21
CA PRO A 39 4.23 -6.75 -1.91
C PRO A 39 4.77 -5.77 -0.86
N LEU A 40 5.67 -4.86 -1.23
CA LEU A 40 6.21 -3.87 -0.30
C LEU A 40 5.18 -2.79 0.08
N LEU A 41 4.32 -2.37 -0.85
CA LEU A 41 3.20 -1.48 -0.51
C LEU A 41 2.19 -2.17 0.42
N TYR A 42 2.00 -3.48 0.28
CA TYR A 42 1.17 -4.26 1.19
C TYR A 42 1.79 -4.35 2.59
N LEU A 43 3.11 -4.45 2.69
CA LEU A 43 3.85 -4.41 3.96
C LEU A 43 3.71 -3.04 4.65
N VAL A 44 3.82 -1.94 3.89
CA VAL A 44 3.52 -0.60 4.41
C VAL A 44 2.10 -0.53 4.97
N GLN A 45 1.13 -1.08 4.23
CA GLN A 45 -0.26 -1.12 4.66
C GLN A 45 -0.48 -1.99 5.91
N SER A 46 0.28 -3.05 6.12
CA SER A 46 0.15 -3.86 7.34
C SER A 46 0.65 -3.13 8.59
N GLU A 47 1.68 -2.30 8.46
CA GLU A 47 2.21 -1.49 9.57
C GLU A 47 1.25 -0.34 9.94
N MET A 48 0.68 0.34 8.94
CA MET A 48 -0.07 1.58 9.15
C MET A 48 -1.60 1.44 9.03
N GLY A 49 -2.10 0.32 8.50
CA GLY A 49 -3.51 0.12 8.13
C GLY A 49 -3.92 0.78 6.81
N TRP A 50 -3.04 1.56 6.19
CA TRP A 50 -3.20 2.23 4.90
C TRP A 50 -1.81 2.59 4.33
N VAL A 51 -1.72 3.11 3.12
CA VAL A 51 -0.48 3.44 2.42
C VAL A 51 -0.29 4.96 2.39
N PRO A 52 0.41 5.56 3.38
CA PRO A 52 0.74 6.98 3.35
C PRO A 52 1.77 7.29 2.27
N ARG A 53 1.79 8.54 1.81
CA ARG A 53 2.76 9.01 0.82
C ARG A 53 4.21 8.81 1.25
N GLN A 54 4.49 8.98 2.54
CA GLN A 54 5.82 8.71 3.10
C GLN A 54 6.22 7.23 2.96
N GLY A 55 5.29 6.29 3.15
CA GLY A 55 5.54 4.87 2.92
C GLY A 55 5.81 4.56 1.44
N MET A 56 5.14 5.26 0.51
CA MET A 56 5.44 5.14 -0.92
C MET A 56 6.85 5.65 -1.26
N ARG A 57 7.31 6.72 -0.60
CA ARG A 57 8.69 7.23 -0.76
C ARG A 57 9.73 6.23 -0.27
N GLU A 58 9.53 5.64 0.90
CA GLU A 58 10.43 4.60 1.40
C GLU A 58 10.50 3.39 0.47
N VAL A 59 9.37 2.93 -0.07
CA VAL A 59 9.35 1.85 -1.07
C VAL A 59 10.07 2.26 -2.36
N ALA A 60 9.91 3.51 -2.80
CA ALA A 60 10.61 4.05 -3.97
C ALA A 60 12.14 4.03 -3.75
N GLU A 61 12.62 4.44 -2.58
CA GLU A 61 14.03 4.40 -2.19
C GLU A 61 14.57 2.97 -2.16
N ILE A 62 13.86 2.04 -1.51
CA ILE A 62 14.24 0.61 -1.40
C ILE A 62 14.37 -0.04 -2.80
N LEU A 63 13.42 0.25 -3.69
CA LEU A 63 13.37 -0.35 -5.02
C LEU A 63 14.15 0.43 -6.09
N GLN A 64 14.70 1.59 -5.75
CA GLN A 64 15.37 2.53 -6.67
C GLN A 64 14.44 2.94 -7.83
N LEU A 65 13.21 3.29 -7.49
CA LEU A 65 12.19 3.80 -8.41
C LEU A 65 11.85 5.25 -8.08
N THR A 66 11.14 5.92 -8.97
CA THR A 66 10.61 7.26 -8.65
C THR A 66 9.36 7.14 -7.78
N THR A 67 9.12 8.11 -6.89
CA THR A 67 7.87 8.16 -6.11
C THR A 67 6.64 8.19 -7.02
N ALA A 68 6.73 8.85 -8.18
CA ALA A 68 5.65 8.92 -9.16
C ALA A 68 5.29 7.54 -9.74
N GLU A 69 6.27 6.68 -10.02
CA GLU A 69 6.01 5.31 -10.47
C GLU A 69 5.31 4.49 -9.39
N VAL A 70 5.70 4.66 -8.12
CA VAL A 70 5.07 3.97 -6.99
C VAL A 70 3.64 4.47 -6.79
N GLU A 71 3.41 5.79 -6.82
CA GLU A 71 2.08 6.41 -6.73
C GLU A 71 1.16 5.94 -7.87
N ALA A 72 1.68 5.81 -9.10
CA ALA A 72 0.93 5.31 -10.24
C ALA A 72 0.46 3.85 -10.03
N VAL A 73 1.31 2.98 -9.49
CA VAL A 73 0.90 1.61 -9.19
C VAL A 73 -0.04 1.55 -7.98
N ALA A 74 0.21 2.36 -6.95
CA ALA A 74 -0.63 2.41 -5.75
C ALA A 74 -2.07 2.84 -6.06
N THR A 75 -2.25 3.77 -7.01
CA THR A 75 -3.56 4.22 -7.48
C THR A 75 -4.26 3.24 -8.41
N PHE A 76 -3.52 2.34 -9.06
CA PHE A 76 -4.08 1.32 -9.96
C PHE A 76 -4.78 0.18 -9.20
N TYR A 77 -4.23 -0.26 -8.06
CA TYR A 77 -4.77 -1.39 -7.30
C TYR A 77 -5.71 -0.96 -6.17
N THR A 78 -7.00 -1.23 -6.33
CA THR A 78 -8.06 -0.87 -5.35
C THR A 78 -7.94 -1.52 -3.96
N MET A 79 -7.15 -2.59 -3.84
CA MET A 79 -6.86 -3.23 -2.56
C MET A 79 -5.96 -2.37 -1.66
N LEU A 80 -5.10 -1.53 -2.26
CA LEU A 80 -4.25 -0.61 -1.53
C LEU A 80 -5.06 0.59 -1.05
N LYS A 81 -5.02 0.86 0.26
CA LYS A 81 -5.82 1.93 0.87
C LYS A 81 -4.99 3.19 0.94
N LEU A 82 -5.32 4.18 0.12
CA LEU A 82 -4.56 5.45 0.04
C LEU A 82 -5.01 6.50 1.05
N HIS A 83 -5.94 6.13 1.93
CA HIS A 83 -6.43 6.94 3.03
C HIS A 83 -6.66 6.06 4.26
N PRO A 84 -6.63 6.64 5.48
CA PRO A 84 -6.97 5.93 6.69
C PRO A 84 -8.32 5.22 6.57
N CYS A 85 -8.36 3.96 6.97
CA CYS A 85 -9.56 3.13 6.99
C CYS A 85 -9.93 2.76 8.44
N GLY A 86 -11.19 2.39 8.66
CA GLY A 86 -11.63 1.87 9.96
C GLY A 86 -10.97 0.54 10.29
N ARG A 87 -11.13 0.08 11.54
CA ARG A 87 -10.61 -1.22 12.02
C ARG A 87 -11.06 -2.40 11.15
N TYR A 88 -12.28 -2.32 10.62
CA TYR A 88 -12.87 -3.35 9.77
C TYR A 88 -13.21 -2.75 8.41
N VAL A 89 -12.70 -3.37 7.34
CA VAL A 89 -13.05 -3.05 5.96
C VAL A 89 -13.95 -4.15 5.42
N LEU A 90 -15.24 -3.86 5.31
CA LEU A 90 -16.23 -4.80 4.77
C LEU A 90 -16.27 -4.64 3.25
N SER A 91 -15.76 -5.62 2.51
CA SER A 91 -15.82 -5.66 1.05
C SER A 91 -16.88 -6.68 0.61
N ILE A 92 -18.05 -6.18 0.21
CA ILE A 92 -19.19 -7.02 -0.19
C ILE A 92 -19.15 -7.22 -1.70
N CYS A 93 -19.23 -8.48 -2.14
CA CYS A 93 -19.35 -8.82 -3.55
C CYS A 93 -20.71 -8.35 -4.10
N THR A 94 -20.69 -7.51 -5.14
CA THR A 94 -21.89 -7.11 -5.90
C THR A 94 -21.85 -7.61 -7.35
N ASN A 95 -21.01 -8.60 -7.65
CA ASN A 95 -21.00 -9.29 -8.94
C ASN A 95 -22.35 -9.98 -9.18
N PRO A 96 -22.84 -10.15 -10.42
CA PRO A 96 -24.15 -10.74 -10.68
C PRO A 96 -24.36 -12.10 -10.01
N SER A 97 -23.32 -12.95 -9.92
CA SER A 97 -23.42 -14.24 -9.23
C SER A 97 -23.76 -14.10 -7.73
N CYS A 98 -23.20 -13.10 -7.04
CA CYS A 98 -23.51 -12.81 -5.64
C CYS A 98 -24.89 -12.13 -5.53
N ALA A 99 -25.15 -11.13 -6.38
CA ALA A 99 -26.39 -10.37 -6.35
C ALA A 99 -27.64 -11.22 -6.60
N LEU A 100 -27.53 -12.31 -7.37
CA LEU A 100 -28.64 -13.22 -7.66
C LEU A 100 -28.91 -14.22 -6.53
N LEU A 101 -27.90 -14.58 -5.73
CA LEU A 101 -28.01 -15.63 -4.70
C LEU A 101 -28.18 -15.08 -3.28
N GLY A 102 -27.94 -13.78 -3.08
CA GLY A 102 -27.92 -13.15 -1.75
C GLY A 102 -26.60 -13.35 -1.02
#